data_AF-H2XUH5-F1
#
_entry.id   AF-H2XUH5-F1
#
_cell.length_a   1.000
_cell.length_b   1.000
_cell.length_c   1.000
_cell.angle_alpha   90.00
_cell.angle_beta   90.00
_cell.angle_gamma   90.00
#
_symmetry.space_group_name_H-M   'P 1'
#
loop_
_entity.id
_entity.type
_entity.pdbx_description
1 polymer ?
#
loop_
_entity_poly.entity_id
_entity_poly.type
_entity_poly.pdbx_seq_one_letter_code
_entity_poly.pdbx_strand_id
1 'polypeptide(L)'
;MSRLRTISSTNYPENYPSKHNCWWHITAPAGNIVALVFTEFATEGCCDKLKIFDSPIRTGNNQLLIRVLGGDIASPFRVYSRNNYLSLRFESDSSLSYRGFSFTYRAIRPLPTPSAVTRTTRTTTTSSTTLAGVCGFTRQVTTNEPVEFTSPNHPRRYPPNSNCQWTLSTTPGRVVQLTIGRVETELKWDFIEVWDGIRKLARLEGLPATQTF
;
A
#
# COMPACT_ATOMS: atom_id res chain seq x y z
N MET A 1 -20.02 0.28 -14.67
CA MET A 1 -19.52 -0.12 -13.34
C MET A 1 -18.34 -1.05 -13.52
N SER A 2 -17.23 -0.87 -12.79
CA SER A 2 -16.11 -1.81 -12.86
C SER A 2 -16.43 -3.06 -12.03
N ARG A 3 -16.37 -4.23 -12.66
CA ARG A 3 -16.68 -5.52 -12.01
C ARG A 3 -15.54 -5.89 -11.07
N LEU A 4 -15.86 -6.13 -9.80
CA LEU A 4 -14.94 -6.71 -8.83
C LEU A 4 -14.72 -8.19 -9.17
N ARG A 5 -13.47 -8.63 -9.13
CA ARG A 5 -13.06 -10.02 -9.41
C ARG A 5 -12.08 -10.48 -8.35
N THR A 6 -11.92 -11.79 -8.19
CA THR A 6 -11.03 -12.40 -7.19
C THR A 6 -10.01 -13.29 -7.86
N ILE A 7 -8.77 -13.27 -7.35
CA ILE A 7 -7.73 -14.25 -7.65
C ILE A 7 -7.20 -14.77 -6.31
N SER A 8 -6.97 -16.06 -6.25
CA SER A 8 -6.39 -16.74 -5.09
C SER A 8 -5.26 -17.67 -5.53
N SER A 9 -4.38 -18.01 -4.60
CA SER A 9 -3.38 -19.07 -4.81
C SER A 9 -4.07 -20.38 -5.16
N THR A 10 -3.37 -21.24 -5.92
CA THR A 10 -3.84 -22.59 -6.25
C THR A 10 -4.22 -23.34 -4.96
N ASN A 11 -5.33 -24.06 -4.99
CA ASN A 11 -5.93 -24.80 -3.86
C ASN A 11 -6.52 -23.98 -2.72
N TYR A 12 -6.43 -22.65 -2.73
CA TYR A 12 -7.05 -21.82 -1.69
C TYR A 12 -8.53 -22.20 -1.47
N PRO A 13 -8.99 -22.40 -0.22
CA PRO A 13 -8.34 -22.03 1.05
C PRO A 13 -7.32 -23.04 1.61
N GLU A 14 -7.09 -24.16 0.95
CA GLU A 14 -6.05 -25.12 1.32
C GLU A 14 -4.65 -24.62 0.94
N ASN A 15 -3.62 -25.32 1.43
CA ASN A 15 -2.25 -24.92 1.18
C ASN A 15 -1.89 -24.97 -0.32
N TYR A 16 -1.12 -23.97 -0.78
CA TYR A 16 -0.65 -23.94 -2.16
C TYR A 16 0.36 -25.07 -2.45
N PRO A 17 0.53 -25.50 -3.72
CA PRO A 17 1.51 -26.52 -4.04
C PRO A 17 2.95 -25.96 -4.11
N SER A 18 3.93 -26.80 -3.78
CA SER A 18 5.37 -26.52 -3.93
C SER A 18 5.78 -26.48 -5.42
N LYS A 19 6.90 -25.80 -5.72
CA LYS A 19 7.53 -25.68 -7.05
C LYS A 19 6.60 -25.06 -8.11
N HIS A 20 5.69 -24.20 -7.68
CA HIS A 20 4.76 -23.54 -8.56
C HIS A 20 5.32 -22.21 -9.07
N ASN A 21 5.01 -21.88 -10.32
CA ASN A 21 5.33 -20.60 -10.94
C ASN A 21 4.10 -20.10 -11.71
N CYS A 22 3.24 -19.35 -11.03
CA CYS A 22 1.97 -18.90 -11.57
C CYS A 22 2.05 -17.43 -11.97
N TRP A 23 1.48 -17.11 -13.12
CA TRP A 23 1.38 -15.75 -13.63
C TRP A 23 -0.06 -15.32 -13.79
N TRP A 24 -0.36 -14.09 -13.36
CA TRP A 24 -1.61 -13.41 -13.66
C TRP A 24 -1.32 -12.08 -14.32
N HIS A 25 -2.19 -11.72 -15.25
CA HIS A 25 -2.17 -10.40 -15.86
C HIS A 25 -3.54 -9.76 -15.74
N ILE A 26 -3.55 -8.51 -15.30
CA ILE A 26 -4.75 -7.75 -15.09
C ILE A 26 -4.60 -6.47 -15.91
N THR A 27 -5.49 -6.29 -16.87
CA THR A 27 -5.57 -5.06 -17.67
C THR A 27 -6.90 -4.37 -17.39
N ALA A 28 -6.84 -3.10 -17.05
CA ALA A 28 -7.98 -2.21 -16.94
C ALA A 28 -8.19 -1.44 -18.26
N PRO A 29 -9.41 -0.94 -18.54
CA PRO A 29 -9.63 -0.07 -19.69
C PRO A 29 -8.77 1.19 -19.59
N ALA A 30 -8.37 1.74 -20.74
CA ALA A 30 -7.54 2.96 -20.81
C ALA A 30 -8.12 4.10 -19.94
N GLY A 31 -7.23 4.83 -19.26
CA GLY A 31 -7.60 5.87 -18.30
C GLY A 31 -8.06 5.36 -16.92
N ASN A 32 -8.14 4.05 -16.70
CA ASN A 32 -8.28 3.45 -15.37
C ASN A 32 -6.96 2.85 -14.92
N ILE A 33 -6.83 2.62 -13.62
CA ILE A 33 -5.77 1.81 -13.03
C ILE A 33 -6.37 0.56 -12.37
N VAL A 34 -5.52 -0.40 -12.02
CA VAL A 34 -5.87 -1.62 -11.29
C VAL A 34 -5.65 -1.38 -9.79
N ALA A 35 -6.69 -1.62 -8.99
CA ALA A 35 -6.60 -1.65 -7.54
C ALA A 35 -6.74 -3.10 -7.06
N LEU A 36 -5.76 -3.58 -6.29
CA LEU A 36 -5.77 -4.87 -5.60
C LEU A 36 -6.08 -4.65 -4.11
N VAL A 37 -6.91 -5.52 -3.54
CA VAL A 37 -7.18 -5.59 -2.11
C VAL A 37 -6.97 -7.03 -1.67
N PHE A 38 -5.86 -7.28 -0.98
CA PHE A 38 -5.55 -8.58 -0.38
C PHE A 38 -6.40 -8.76 0.87
N THR A 39 -7.11 -9.88 0.95
CA THR A 39 -7.94 -10.25 2.11
C THR A 39 -7.28 -11.31 2.97
N GLU A 40 -6.31 -12.05 2.42
CA GLU A 40 -5.45 -12.99 3.15
C GLU A 40 -4.10 -13.07 2.43
N PHE A 41 -3.01 -13.20 3.20
CA PHE A 41 -1.66 -13.42 2.66
C PHE A 41 -0.79 -14.13 3.69
N ALA A 42 -0.55 -15.42 3.48
CA ALA A 42 0.33 -16.27 4.27
C ALA A 42 1.10 -17.21 3.33
N THR A 43 2.37 -16.92 3.11
CA THR A 43 3.31 -17.76 2.35
C THR A 43 4.57 -18.01 3.16
N GLU A 44 5.46 -18.87 2.68
CA GLU A 44 6.77 -19.02 3.30
C GLU A 44 7.58 -17.72 3.21
N GLY A 45 8.06 -17.24 4.36
CA GLY A 45 8.73 -15.94 4.48
C GLY A 45 10.05 -15.83 3.73
N CYS A 46 10.91 -16.85 3.79
CA CYS A 46 12.23 -16.82 3.16
C CYS A 46 12.14 -16.98 1.64
N CYS A 47 11.25 -17.84 1.18
CA CYS A 47 11.51 -18.57 -0.06
C CYS A 47 10.39 -18.34 -1.09
N ASP A 48 9.13 -18.35 -0.65
CA ASP A 48 8.00 -18.12 -1.53
C ASP A 48 7.67 -16.64 -1.70
N LYS A 49 7.48 -16.20 -2.94
CA LYS A 49 7.34 -14.77 -3.26
C LYS A 49 6.23 -14.52 -4.26
N LEU A 50 5.32 -13.59 -3.91
CA LEU A 50 4.43 -12.94 -4.86
C LEU A 50 5.07 -11.61 -5.29
N LYS A 51 5.53 -11.55 -6.54
CA LYS A 51 6.10 -10.36 -7.17
C LYS A 51 5.02 -9.64 -7.97
N ILE A 52 4.90 -8.33 -7.80
CA ILE A 52 3.92 -7.49 -8.50
C ILE A 52 4.67 -6.49 -9.36
N PHE A 53 4.35 -6.49 -10.65
CA PHE A 53 4.98 -5.66 -11.67
C PHE A 53 3.96 -4.72 -12.29
N ASP A 54 4.37 -3.48 -12.49
CA ASP A 54 3.62 -2.47 -13.23
C ASP A 54 4.05 -2.50 -14.70
N SER A 55 3.78 -3.61 -15.37
CA SER A 55 4.23 -3.88 -16.74
C SER A 55 3.23 -4.76 -17.50
N PRO A 56 3.07 -4.56 -18.83
CA PRO A 56 2.17 -5.37 -19.65
C PRO A 56 2.70 -6.80 -19.84
N ILE A 57 1.83 -7.73 -20.26
CA ILE A 57 2.22 -9.10 -20.63
C ILE A 57 3.42 -9.08 -21.60
N ARG A 58 4.46 -9.87 -21.32
CA ARG A 58 5.63 -10.12 -22.20
C ARG A 58 6.62 -8.96 -22.40
N THR A 59 6.79 -8.08 -21.43
CA THR A 59 7.87 -7.05 -21.47
C THR A 59 9.23 -7.58 -20.99
N GLY A 60 9.78 -8.60 -21.66
CA GLY A 60 11.18 -9.06 -21.52
C GLY A 60 11.87 -8.79 -20.17
N ASN A 61 13.06 -8.17 -20.20
CA ASN A 61 13.84 -7.81 -19.00
C ASN A 61 13.44 -6.46 -18.38
N ASN A 62 12.53 -5.71 -19.00
CA ASN A 62 12.12 -4.36 -18.57
C ASN A 62 10.82 -4.39 -17.75
N GLN A 63 10.74 -5.31 -16.80
CA GLN A 63 9.60 -5.39 -15.88
C GLN A 63 9.82 -4.45 -14.69
N LEU A 64 8.91 -3.50 -14.49
CA LEU A 64 8.93 -2.60 -13.34
C LEU A 64 8.36 -3.31 -12.11
N LEU A 65 9.24 -3.91 -11.30
CA LEU A 65 8.88 -4.51 -10.02
C LEU A 65 8.49 -3.42 -9.02
N ILE A 66 7.25 -3.46 -8.53
CA ILE A 66 6.74 -2.45 -7.58
C ILE A 66 6.57 -3.00 -6.16
N ARG A 67 6.36 -4.31 -6.01
CA ARG A 67 6.26 -4.99 -4.70
C ARG A 67 6.76 -6.44 -4.78
N VAL A 68 7.34 -6.89 -3.68
CA VAL A 68 7.65 -8.30 -3.39
C VAL A 68 7.01 -8.62 -2.05
N LEU A 69 6.16 -9.64 -2.03
CA LEU A 69 5.42 -10.06 -0.84
C LEU A 69 5.81 -11.50 -0.51
N GLY A 70 5.98 -11.79 0.77
CA GLY A 70 6.26 -13.13 1.30
C GLY A 70 6.05 -13.14 2.81
N GLY A 71 5.83 -14.33 3.39
CA GLY A 71 5.56 -14.48 4.82
C GLY A 71 4.07 -14.34 5.14
N ASP A 72 3.79 -14.11 6.42
CA ASP A 72 2.45 -13.77 6.90
C ASP A 72 2.31 -12.25 6.98
N ILE A 73 1.46 -11.68 6.11
CA ILE A 73 1.24 -10.24 6.01
C ILE A 73 -0.15 -9.93 6.53
N ALA A 74 -0.20 -9.07 7.55
CA ALA A 74 -1.45 -8.57 8.12
C ALA A 74 -2.35 -7.99 7.02
N SER A 75 -3.55 -8.56 6.92
CA SER A 75 -4.56 -8.23 5.91
C SER A 75 -5.82 -7.65 6.58
N PRO A 76 -6.60 -6.80 5.89
CA PRO A 76 -6.48 -6.45 4.49
C PRO A 76 -5.47 -5.33 4.19
N PHE A 77 -4.77 -5.44 3.06
CA PHE A 77 -3.89 -4.38 2.54
C PHE A 77 -4.09 -4.18 1.04
N ARG A 78 -3.57 -3.08 0.49
CA ARG A 78 -3.85 -2.65 -0.88
C ARG A 78 -2.60 -2.42 -1.72
N VAL A 79 -2.72 -2.71 -3.01
CA VAL A 79 -1.69 -2.39 -4.02
C VAL A 79 -2.37 -1.75 -5.22
N TYR A 80 -1.81 -0.67 -5.73
CA TYR A 80 -2.33 0.05 -6.90
C TYR A 80 -1.30 0.03 -8.03
N SER A 81 -1.76 -0.08 -9.27
CA SER A 81 -0.92 0.17 -10.44
C SER A 81 -0.76 1.67 -10.71
N ARG A 82 0.33 2.04 -11.39
CA ARG A 82 0.55 3.39 -11.94
C ARG A 82 -0.02 3.48 -13.36
N ASN A 83 -0.01 2.38 -14.12
CA ASN A 83 -0.63 2.28 -15.43
C ASN A 83 -1.97 1.54 -15.38
N ASN A 84 -2.57 1.24 -16.54
CA ASN A 84 -3.79 0.46 -16.63
C ASN A 84 -3.55 -1.06 -16.58
N TYR A 85 -2.41 -1.54 -16.07
CA TYR A 85 -2.11 -2.96 -16.01
C TYR A 85 -1.28 -3.34 -14.78
N LEU A 86 -1.39 -4.61 -14.37
CA LEU A 86 -0.47 -5.28 -13.46
C LEU A 86 -0.15 -6.67 -14.00
N SER A 87 1.09 -7.11 -13.79
CA SER A 87 1.48 -8.51 -13.92
C SER A 87 1.92 -9.02 -12.55
N LEU A 88 1.46 -10.20 -12.16
CA LEU A 88 1.78 -10.82 -10.88
C LEU A 88 2.43 -12.17 -11.15
N ARG A 89 3.48 -12.49 -10.39
CA ARG A 89 4.16 -13.79 -10.43
C ARG A 89 4.25 -14.35 -9.02
N PHE A 90 3.65 -15.51 -8.77
CA PHE A 90 3.88 -16.27 -7.56
C PHE A 90 4.84 -17.41 -7.83
N GLU A 91 5.90 -17.51 -7.05
CA GLU A 91 6.90 -18.58 -7.10
C GLU A 91 6.98 -19.25 -5.74
N SER A 92 6.86 -20.58 -5.71
CA SER A 92 7.09 -21.40 -4.52
C SER A 92 8.27 -22.35 -4.68
N ASP A 93 8.95 -22.64 -3.58
CA ASP A 93 10.13 -23.51 -3.54
C ASP A 93 9.76 -25.01 -3.43
N SER A 94 10.72 -25.90 -3.12
CA SER A 94 10.44 -27.35 -3.06
C SER A 94 9.75 -27.85 -1.79
N SER A 95 9.46 -26.99 -0.82
CA SER A 95 8.96 -27.39 0.49
C SER A 95 7.93 -26.41 1.05
N LEU A 96 7.64 -26.54 2.36
CA LEU A 96 6.76 -25.70 3.21
C LEU A 96 5.74 -24.82 2.49
N SER A 97 4.47 -25.24 2.53
CA SER A 97 3.37 -24.42 2.04
C SER A 97 2.38 -24.00 3.13
N TYR A 98 1.71 -22.89 2.87
CA TYR A 98 0.69 -22.28 3.71
C TYR A 98 -0.55 -22.01 2.87
N ARG A 99 -1.60 -21.40 3.45
CA ARG A 99 -2.87 -21.11 2.74
C ARG A 99 -2.71 -20.23 1.50
N GLY A 100 -1.62 -19.47 1.42
CA GLY A 100 -1.30 -18.61 0.29
C GLY A 100 -2.00 -17.27 0.39
N PHE A 101 -2.65 -16.83 -0.68
CA PHE A 101 -3.22 -15.49 -0.74
C PHE A 101 -4.56 -15.47 -1.45
N SER A 102 -5.37 -14.48 -1.10
CA SER A 102 -6.58 -14.15 -1.82
C SER A 102 -6.69 -12.63 -1.93
N PHE A 103 -6.96 -12.13 -3.13
CA PHE A 103 -7.17 -10.71 -3.36
C PHE A 103 -8.30 -10.45 -4.34
N THR A 104 -8.99 -9.35 -4.11
CA THR A 104 -9.94 -8.80 -5.07
C THR A 104 -9.27 -7.72 -5.90
N TYR A 105 -9.71 -7.55 -7.14
CA TYR A 105 -9.24 -6.49 -8.01
C TYR A 105 -10.38 -5.85 -8.79
N ARG A 106 -10.21 -4.57 -9.10
CA ARG A 106 -11.11 -3.80 -9.97
C ARG A 106 -10.36 -2.67 -10.67
N ALA A 107 -10.92 -2.23 -11.80
CA ALA A 107 -10.52 -0.99 -12.43
C ALA A 107 -11.08 0.20 -11.62
N ILE A 108 -10.25 1.20 -11.32
CA ILE A 108 -10.69 2.47 -10.72
C ILE A 108 -10.23 3.64 -11.60
N ARG A 109 -11.06 4.67 -11.71
CA ARG A 109 -10.66 5.93 -12.36
C ARG A 109 -9.82 6.75 -11.37
N PRO A 110 -8.59 7.15 -11.75
CA PRO A 110 -7.86 8.23 -11.08
C PRO A 110 -8.72 9.48 -10.94
N LEU A 111 -8.64 10.18 -9.81
CA LEU A 111 -9.19 11.53 -9.72
C LEU A 111 -8.41 12.47 -10.66
N PRO A 112 -9.06 13.40 -11.37
CA PRO A 112 -8.35 14.44 -12.10
C PRO A 112 -7.54 15.28 -11.11
N THR A 113 -6.27 15.50 -11.42
CA THR A 113 -5.36 16.31 -10.61
C THR A 113 -5.94 17.71 -10.39
N PRO A 114 -6.13 18.19 -9.15
CA PRO A 114 -6.15 19.61 -8.90
C PRO A 114 -4.73 20.15 -9.18
N SER A 115 -4.62 21.07 -10.13
CA SER A 115 -3.40 21.85 -10.33
C SER A 115 -2.97 22.48 -9.01
N ALA A 116 -1.66 22.48 -8.73
CA ALA A 116 -1.05 22.94 -7.50
C ALA A 116 -1.64 24.29 -7.02
N VAL A 117 -2.33 24.28 -5.88
CA VAL A 117 -2.72 25.50 -5.17
C VAL A 117 -1.59 25.87 -4.24
N THR A 118 -0.96 27.03 -4.51
CA THR A 118 0.07 27.65 -3.68
C THR A 118 -0.52 28.02 -2.31
N ARG A 119 0.10 27.53 -1.22
CA ARG A 119 -0.40 27.69 0.15
C ARG A 119 0.14 28.96 0.82
N THR A 120 -0.75 29.83 1.27
CA THR A 120 -0.45 30.89 2.26
C THR A 120 -0.63 30.32 3.68
N THR A 121 0.39 30.48 4.52
CA THR A 121 0.48 29.95 5.89
C THR A 121 -0.33 30.78 6.90
N ARG A 122 -1.13 30.13 7.74
CA ARG A 122 -1.53 30.69 9.05
C ARG A 122 -1.61 29.58 10.10
N THR A 123 -0.80 29.72 11.15
CA THR A 123 -0.67 28.80 12.29
C THR A 123 -1.76 29.10 13.31
N THR A 124 -2.47 28.08 13.79
CA THR A 124 -3.33 28.20 14.97
C THR A 124 -3.25 26.89 15.74
N THR A 125 -2.87 26.99 17.01
CA THR A 125 -2.61 25.88 17.93
C THR A 125 -3.92 25.46 18.58
N THR A 126 -4.38 24.24 18.32
CA THR A 126 -5.55 23.63 19.00
C THR A 126 -5.24 22.16 19.32
N SER A 127 -5.64 21.75 20.52
CA SER A 127 -5.34 20.50 21.22
C SER A 127 -5.71 19.24 20.42
N SER A 128 -4.70 18.41 20.11
CA SER A 128 -4.82 17.21 19.28
C SER A 128 -5.26 15.98 20.08
N THR A 129 -6.15 15.17 19.48
CA THR A 129 -6.46 13.83 19.98
C THR A 129 -5.45 12.84 19.39
N THR A 130 -4.56 12.28 20.23
CA THR A 130 -3.47 11.39 19.82
C THR A 130 -3.95 9.94 19.68
N LEU A 131 -3.81 9.36 18.49
CA LEU A 131 -3.92 7.93 18.23
C LEU A 131 -2.52 7.30 18.31
N ALA A 132 -2.15 6.80 19.50
CA ALA A 132 -0.82 6.26 19.74
C ALA A 132 -0.64 4.82 19.20
N GLY A 133 0.42 4.61 18.41
CA GLY A 133 1.08 3.31 18.33
C GLY A 133 0.40 2.17 17.56
N VAL A 134 -0.59 2.44 16.70
CA VAL A 134 -1.25 1.39 15.90
C VAL A 134 -0.61 1.23 14.52
N CYS A 135 -0.22 0.01 14.16
CA CYS A 135 0.27 -0.32 12.83
C CYS A 135 -0.89 -0.36 11.83
N GLY A 136 -1.23 0.82 11.31
CA GLY A 136 -2.30 1.02 10.34
C GLY A 136 -3.69 1.23 10.95
N PHE A 137 -4.50 2.04 10.27
CA PHE A 137 -5.93 2.23 10.55
C PHE A 137 -6.62 2.83 9.33
N THR A 138 -7.95 2.81 9.31
CA THR A 138 -8.76 3.64 8.40
C THR A 138 -9.60 4.61 9.23
N ARG A 139 -9.53 5.90 8.94
CA ARG A 139 -10.29 6.93 9.67
C ARG A 139 -10.87 7.96 8.72
N GLN A 140 -12.16 8.28 8.92
CA GLN A 140 -12.78 9.45 8.29
C GLN A 140 -12.55 10.68 9.16
N VAL A 141 -11.94 11.72 8.60
CA VAL A 141 -11.73 13.02 9.22
C VAL A 141 -12.90 13.92 8.86
N THR A 142 -13.79 14.14 9.84
CA THR A 142 -15.04 14.92 9.68
C THR A 142 -14.99 16.27 10.37
N THR A 143 -14.02 16.49 11.27
CA THR A 143 -13.81 17.73 12.03
C THR A 143 -12.55 18.45 11.55
N ASN A 144 -12.42 19.74 11.86
CA ASN A 144 -11.20 20.51 11.60
C ASN A 144 -10.13 20.29 12.69
N GLU A 145 -10.47 19.56 13.76
CA GLU A 145 -9.53 19.24 14.82
C GLU A 145 -8.42 18.31 14.31
N PRO A 146 -7.14 18.66 14.55
CA PRO A 146 -6.00 17.88 14.10
C PRO A 146 -5.97 16.53 14.82
N VAL A 147 -5.76 15.48 14.03
CA VAL A 147 -5.55 14.13 14.51
C VAL A 147 -4.07 13.82 14.41
N GLU A 148 -3.46 13.50 15.54
CA GLU A 148 -2.07 13.06 15.58
C GLU A 148 -2.00 11.53 15.69
N PHE A 149 -1.03 10.94 15.01
CA PHE A 149 -0.72 9.52 15.15
C PHE A 149 0.77 9.30 14.96
N THR A 150 1.27 8.20 15.53
CA THR A 150 2.69 7.87 15.57
C THR A 150 2.93 6.44 15.11
N SER A 151 4.19 6.11 14.80
CA SER A 151 4.60 4.74 14.52
C SER A 151 4.33 3.82 15.73
N PRO A 152 4.21 2.50 15.51
CA PRO A 152 4.05 1.55 16.62
C PRO A 152 5.20 1.66 17.61
N ASN A 153 4.88 1.56 18.91
CA ASN A 153 5.80 1.72 20.03
C ASN A 153 6.44 3.10 20.24
N HIS A 154 6.10 4.12 19.42
CA HIS A 154 6.63 5.46 19.60
C HIS A 154 6.42 5.98 21.03
N PRO A 155 7.43 6.57 21.70
CA PRO A 155 8.73 7.02 21.16
C PRO A 155 9.85 5.96 21.11
N ARG A 156 9.57 4.70 21.45
CA ARG A 156 10.53 3.61 21.28
C ARG A 156 10.64 3.23 19.78
N ARG A 157 11.62 2.37 19.47
CA ARG A 157 11.85 1.88 18.10
C ARG A 157 10.60 1.16 17.56
N TYR A 158 10.29 1.41 16.29
CA TYR A 158 9.24 0.69 15.58
C TYR A 158 9.63 -0.79 15.41
N PRO A 159 8.65 -1.73 15.34
CA PRO A 159 8.94 -3.14 15.15
C PRO A 159 9.58 -3.41 13.77
N PRO A 160 10.56 -4.33 13.66
CA PRO A 160 11.12 -4.72 12.37
C PRO A 160 10.06 -5.43 11.50
N ASN A 161 10.26 -5.41 10.18
CA ASN A 161 9.35 -6.02 9.19
C ASN A 161 7.90 -5.50 9.23
N SER A 162 7.68 -4.30 9.78
CA SER A 162 6.35 -3.68 9.84
C SER A 162 5.94 -3.15 8.47
N ASN A 163 4.74 -3.51 8.00
CA ASN A 163 4.12 -2.94 6.82
C ASN A 163 2.81 -2.23 7.18
N CYS A 164 2.92 -1.06 7.81
CA CYS A 164 1.76 -0.32 8.32
C CYS A 164 1.10 0.51 7.21
N GLN A 165 -0.23 0.51 7.18
CA GLN A 165 -1.00 1.35 6.25
C GLN A 165 -2.03 2.22 7.01
N TRP A 166 -1.85 3.53 6.96
CA TRP A 166 -2.81 4.51 7.50
C TRP A 166 -3.60 5.15 6.36
N THR A 167 -4.93 5.01 6.41
CA THR A 167 -5.84 5.55 5.39
C THR A 167 -6.72 6.62 6.00
N LEU A 168 -6.55 7.86 5.53
CA LEU A 168 -7.36 9.00 5.91
C LEU A 168 -8.33 9.33 4.77
N SER A 169 -9.61 9.47 5.09
CA SER A 169 -10.63 9.93 4.15
C SER A 169 -11.42 11.09 4.74
N THR A 170 -12.12 11.85 3.91
CA THR A 170 -12.99 12.94 4.36
C THR A 170 -14.27 12.97 3.54
N THR A 171 -15.24 13.80 3.92
CA THR A 171 -16.49 13.94 3.17
C THR A 171 -16.25 14.56 1.80
N PRO A 172 -17.09 14.27 0.78
CA PRO A 172 -16.97 14.89 -0.53
C PRO A 172 -16.84 16.42 -0.44
N GLY A 173 -15.91 16.99 -1.19
CA GLY A 173 -15.63 18.44 -1.20
C GLY A 173 -14.68 18.93 -0.10
N ARG A 174 -14.16 18.05 0.76
CA ARG A 174 -13.09 18.37 1.71
C ARG A 174 -11.77 17.75 1.29
N VAL A 175 -10.68 18.30 1.82
CA VAL A 175 -9.31 17.79 1.64
C VAL A 175 -8.70 17.46 2.99
N VAL A 176 -7.89 16.40 3.04
CA VAL A 176 -7.07 16.09 4.21
C VAL A 176 -5.73 16.78 4.00
N GLN A 177 -5.37 17.69 4.92
CA GLN A 177 -4.03 18.25 4.97
C GLN A 177 -3.19 17.38 5.92
N LEU A 178 -2.09 16.81 5.43
CA LEU A 178 -1.22 15.93 6.20
C LEU A 178 0.10 16.63 6.50
N THR A 179 0.42 16.81 7.79
CA THR A 179 1.74 17.26 8.22
C THR A 179 2.50 16.07 8.81
N ILE A 180 3.64 15.73 8.21
CA ILE A 180 4.57 14.77 8.77
C ILE A 180 5.60 15.55 9.58
N GLY A 181 5.60 15.30 10.89
CA GLY A 181 6.53 15.89 11.85
C GLY A 181 7.91 15.25 11.75
N ARG A 182 8.33 14.55 12.81
CA ARG A 182 9.63 13.89 12.87
C ARG A 182 9.57 12.48 12.28
N VAL A 183 10.47 12.19 11.35
CA VAL A 183 10.68 10.84 10.79
C VAL A 183 12.08 10.41 11.17
N GLU A 184 12.20 9.22 11.76
CA GLU A 184 13.47 8.57 12.09
C GLU A 184 13.39 7.12 11.64
N THR A 185 13.88 6.82 10.44
CA THR A 185 13.89 5.45 9.89
C THR A 185 15.29 5.01 9.48
N GLU A 186 15.51 3.71 9.37
CA GLU A 186 16.74 3.15 8.83
C GLU A 186 16.91 3.55 7.35
N LEU A 187 18.00 4.24 7.01
CA LEU A 187 18.28 4.67 5.64
C LEU A 187 18.33 3.48 4.68
N LYS A 188 17.72 3.62 3.51
CA LYS A 188 17.62 2.61 2.43
C LYS A 188 16.73 1.40 2.72
N TRP A 189 16.47 1.06 3.97
CA TRP A 189 15.70 -0.13 4.35
C TRP A 189 14.27 0.21 4.73
N ASP A 190 14.09 1.26 5.53
CA ASP A 190 12.79 1.65 6.08
C ASP A 190 12.34 2.99 5.53
N PHE A 191 11.06 3.09 5.15
CA PHE A 191 10.53 4.29 4.54
C PHE A 191 9.04 4.49 4.83
N ILE A 192 8.60 5.74 4.73
CA ILE A 192 7.19 6.13 4.70
C ILE A 192 6.86 6.59 3.28
N GLU A 193 5.84 6.02 2.66
CA GLU A 193 5.29 6.57 1.41
C GLU A 193 4.01 7.34 1.68
N VAL A 194 3.95 8.57 1.17
CA VAL A 194 2.75 9.40 1.25
C VAL A 194 2.00 9.27 -0.07
N TRP A 195 0.71 8.98 0.01
CA TRP A 195 -0.15 8.79 -1.15
C TRP A 195 -1.40 9.66 -1.03
N ASP A 196 -1.72 10.40 -2.09
CA ASP A 196 -3.01 11.07 -2.30
C ASP A 196 -3.84 10.18 -3.22
N GLY A 197 -4.68 9.35 -2.59
CA GLY A 197 -5.36 8.24 -3.23
C GLY A 197 -4.35 7.25 -3.84
N ILE A 198 -4.08 7.43 -5.13
CA ILE A 198 -3.23 6.55 -5.95
C ILE A 198 -1.95 7.25 -6.41
N ARG A 199 -1.83 8.57 -6.16
CA ARG A 199 -0.66 9.37 -6.51
C ARG A 199 0.32 9.33 -5.34
N LYS A 200 1.50 8.75 -5.56
CA LYS A 200 2.59 8.86 -4.61
C LYS A 200 3.08 10.31 -4.58
N LEU A 201 2.95 10.96 -3.43
CA LEU A 201 3.43 12.31 -3.19
C LEU A 201 4.89 12.33 -2.72
N ALA A 202 5.27 11.38 -1.86
CA ALA A 202 6.62 11.32 -1.30
C ALA A 202 7.05 9.91 -0.91
N ARG A 203 8.37 9.72 -0.80
CA ARG A 203 9.02 8.63 -0.06
C ARG A 203 9.99 9.27 0.92
N LEU A 204 9.78 9.03 2.19
CA LEU A 204 10.55 9.59 3.29
C LEU A 204 11.36 8.47 3.93
N GLU A 205 12.65 8.66 4.10
CA GLU A 205 13.56 7.72 4.77
C GLU A 205 14.64 8.50 5.52
N GLY A 206 15.21 7.92 6.59
CA GLY A 206 16.21 8.59 7.41
C GLY A 206 15.62 9.66 8.32
N LEU A 207 16.17 10.88 8.24
CA LEU A 207 15.81 12.05 9.06
C LEU A 207 15.38 13.26 8.20
N PRO A 208 14.31 13.16 7.39
CA PRO A 208 13.86 14.27 6.56
C PRO A 208 13.24 15.39 7.41
N ALA A 209 13.30 16.62 6.89
CA ALA A 209 12.60 17.76 7.48
C ALA A 209 11.07 17.56 7.45
N THR A 210 10.40 18.26 8.36
CA THR A 210 8.94 18.34 8.44
C THR A 210 8.35 18.70 7.07
N GLN A 211 7.36 17.94 6.62
CA GLN A 211 6.72 18.13 5.32
C GLN A 211 5.20 18.21 5.46
N THR A 212 4.58 18.99 4.59
CA THR A 212 3.11 19.09 4.51
C THR A 212 2.64 18.73 3.11
N PHE A 213 1.58 17.93 3.06
CA PHE A 213 0.93 17.42 1.86
C PHE A 213 -0.55 17.81 1.85
#